data_AF-A0A3S1BRN5-F1
#
_entry.id   AF-A0A3S1BRN5-F1
#
_cell.length_a   1.000
_cell.length_b   1.000
_cell.length_c   1.000
_cell.angle_alpha   90.00
_cell.angle_beta   90.00
_cell.angle_gamma   90.00
#
_symmetry.space_group_name_H-M   'P 1'
#
loop_
_entity.id
_entity.type
_entity.pdbx_description
1 polymer ?
#
loop_
_entity_poly.entity_id
_entity_poly.type
_entity_poly.pdbx_seq_one_letter_code
_entity_poly.pdbx_strand_id
1 'polypeptide(L)'
;MVKSTFNDPSLVKSTFNDPSLVKSTFNDPSLVKSTFIDPSLVKSTFNDPSLVESTFIDPTLVESTVIDTTLTESTFIDPTLVESTFIDTTMVGSTFVDTTLVESTFIDPTLAESTFIDTTLVELALLIQHWWSQLSLIRHWLSQLSLIQHWWGQLSLIQNWWSQLSLIQHWRSQVSFIQNWRSQLS
;
A
#
# COMPACT_ATOMS: atom_id res chain seq x y z
N MET A 1 -11.43 -36.97 15.18
CA MET A 1 -11.06 -35.83 14.32
C MET A 1 -9.54 -35.76 14.29
N VAL A 2 -8.93 -35.97 13.13
CA VAL A 2 -7.48 -35.91 12.99
C VAL A 2 -7.09 -34.45 12.87
N LYS A 3 -6.32 -33.95 13.84
CA LYS A 3 -5.61 -32.69 13.71
C LYS A 3 -4.39 -32.97 12.83
N SER A 4 -4.26 -32.25 11.73
CA SER A 4 -3.09 -32.40 10.85
C SER A 4 -2.09 -31.30 11.18
N THR A 5 -0.81 -31.65 11.21
CA THR A 5 0.27 -30.67 11.38
C THR A 5 1.28 -30.87 10.28
N PHE A 6 1.60 -29.80 9.59
CA PHE A 6 2.57 -29.75 8.50
C PHE A 6 3.66 -28.75 8.91
N ASN A 7 4.91 -29.20 8.92
CA ASN A 7 6.07 -28.37 9.22
C ASN A 7 6.87 -28.18 7.94
N ASP A 8 7.22 -26.94 7.64
CA ASP A 8 7.99 -26.53 6.47
C ASP A 8 7.44 -27.01 5.11
N PRO A 9 6.11 -27.05 4.86
CA PRO A 9 5.63 -27.48 3.55
C PRO A 9 5.97 -26.41 2.50
N SER A 10 6.59 -26.85 1.40
CA SER A 10 6.96 -25.97 0.29
C SER A 10 6.25 -26.36 -0.99
N LEU A 11 5.62 -25.39 -1.65
CA LEU A 11 4.94 -25.53 -2.93
C LEU A 11 5.45 -24.48 -3.90
N VAL A 12 5.86 -24.93 -5.09
CA VAL A 12 6.48 -24.08 -6.10
C VAL A 12 5.83 -24.36 -7.44
N LYS A 13 5.27 -23.33 -8.09
CA LYS A 13 4.62 -23.45 -9.40
C LYS A 13 3.51 -24.51 -9.41
N SER A 14 2.73 -24.54 -8.34
CA SER A 14 1.68 -25.53 -8.14
C SER A 14 0.31 -24.89 -8.33
N THR A 15 -0.66 -25.70 -8.76
CA THR A 15 -2.06 -25.30 -8.84
C THR A 15 -2.91 -26.31 -8.07
N PHE A 16 -3.77 -25.81 -7.20
CA PHE A 16 -4.72 -26.59 -6.42
C PHE A 16 -6.13 -26.05 -6.66
N ASN A 17 -7.06 -26.96 -6.92
CA ASN A 17 -8.47 -26.66 -7.06
C ASN A 17 -9.22 -27.34 -5.91
N ASP A 18 -10.07 -26.58 -5.23
CA ASP A 18 -10.92 -27.03 -4.12
C ASP A 18 -10.18 -27.70 -2.94
N PRO A 19 -8.97 -27.26 -2.51
CA PRO A 19 -8.34 -27.87 -1.36
C PRO A 19 -9.12 -27.52 -0.08
N SER A 20 -9.52 -28.54 0.67
CA SER A 20 -10.24 -28.36 1.94
C SER A 20 -9.43 -28.93 3.10
N LEU A 21 -9.23 -28.09 4.13
CA LEU A 21 -8.51 -28.45 5.34
C LEU A 21 -9.29 -27.99 6.57
N VAL A 22 -9.40 -28.89 7.53
CA VAL A 22 -10.12 -28.66 8.79
C VAL A 22 -9.18 -28.99 9.93
N LYS A 23 -9.10 -28.11 10.94
CA LYS A 23 -8.27 -28.32 12.14
C LYS A 23 -6.82 -28.66 11.79
N SER A 24 -6.24 -27.88 10.88
CA SER A 24 -4.88 -28.06 10.42
C SER A 24 -3.96 -26.98 10.97
N THR A 25 -2.70 -27.33 11.20
CA THR A 25 -1.66 -26.40 11.59
C THR A 25 -0.52 -26.47 10.57
N PHE A 26 -0.11 -25.32 10.07
CA PHE A 26 1.01 -25.15 9.17
C PHE A 26 2.05 -24.27 9.86
N ASN A 27 3.25 -24.81 10.03
CA ASN A 27 4.40 -24.05 10.51
C ASN A 27 5.35 -23.83 9.34
N ASP A 28 5.76 -22.58 9.12
CA ASP A 28 6.70 -22.18 8.09
C ASP A 28 6.32 -22.61 6.65
N PRO A 29 5.03 -22.53 6.23
CA PRO A 29 4.68 -22.90 4.85
C PRO A 29 5.24 -21.87 3.85
N SER A 30 5.81 -22.37 2.76
CA SER A 30 6.34 -21.54 1.68
C SER A 30 5.62 -21.81 0.36
N LEU A 31 4.97 -20.77 -0.17
CA LEU A 31 4.22 -20.83 -1.43
C LEU A 31 4.83 -19.85 -2.43
N VAL A 32 5.35 -20.37 -3.54
CA VAL A 32 5.99 -19.55 -4.58
C VAL A 32 5.32 -19.80 -5.91
N LYS A 33 4.85 -18.73 -6.57
CA LYS A 33 4.18 -18.80 -7.89
C LYS A 33 3.07 -19.84 -7.92
N SER A 34 2.32 -19.96 -6.83
CA SER A 34 1.32 -21.01 -6.67
C SER A 34 -0.08 -20.43 -6.75
N THR A 35 -1.01 -21.21 -7.27
CA THR A 35 -2.41 -20.82 -7.46
C THR A 35 -3.33 -21.75 -6.69
N PHE A 36 -4.25 -21.17 -5.94
CA PHE A 36 -5.30 -21.87 -5.20
C PHE A 36 -6.65 -21.33 -5.65
N ILE A 37 -7.52 -22.23 -6.10
CA ILE A 37 -8.88 -21.92 -6.52
C ILE A 37 -9.83 -22.60 -5.55
N ASP A 38 -10.77 -21.84 -4.99
CA ASP A 38 -11.75 -22.29 -4.02
C ASP A 38 -11.17 -22.99 -2.76
N PRO A 39 -10.05 -22.52 -2.16
CA PRO A 39 -9.53 -23.16 -0.96
C PRO A 39 -10.44 -22.91 0.25
N SER A 40 -10.72 -23.95 1.02
CA SER A 40 -11.53 -23.87 2.25
C SER A 40 -10.71 -24.29 3.48
N LEU A 41 -10.52 -23.35 4.39
CA LEU A 41 -9.71 -23.52 5.61
C LEU A 41 -10.56 -23.23 6.84
N VAL A 42 -10.81 -24.25 7.65
CA VAL A 42 -11.67 -24.14 8.85
C VAL A 42 -10.89 -24.49 10.10
N LYS A 43 -10.91 -23.61 11.10
CA LYS A 43 -10.19 -23.78 12.38
C LYS A 43 -8.71 -24.10 12.14
N SER A 44 -8.10 -23.41 11.19
CA SER A 44 -6.72 -23.66 10.78
C SER A 44 -5.78 -22.59 11.31
N THR A 45 -4.54 -22.97 11.56
CA THR A 45 -3.49 -22.07 12.04
C THR A 45 -2.32 -22.08 11.09
N PHE A 46 -1.83 -20.90 10.71
CA PHE A 46 -0.64 -20.70 9.90
C PHE A 46 0.34 -19.84 10.71
N ASN A 47 1.50 -20.40 11.01
CA ASN A 47 2.60 -19.70 11.68
C ASN A 47 3.71 -19.47 10.65
N ASP A 48 4.18 -18.23 10.57
CA ASP A 48 5.28 -17.82 9.70
C ASP A 48 5.09 -18.16 8.19
N PRO A 49 3.89 -18.03 7.59
CA PRO A 49 3.71 -18.33 6.18
C PRO A 49 4.39 -17.28 5.29
N SER A 50 5.05 -17.77 4.22
CA SER A 50 5.67 -16.94 3.19
C SER A 50 5.02 -17.21 1.83
N LEU A 51 4.37 -16.19 1.27
CA LEU A 51 3.69 -16.24 -0.01
C LEU A 51 4.34 -15.25 -0.98
N VAL A 52 4.85 -15.75 -2.09
CA VAL A 52 5.51 -14.97 -3.12
C VAL A 52 4.86 -15.23 -4.47
N GLU A 53 4.43 -14.17 -5.14
CA GLU A 53 3.77 -14.23 -6.46
C GLU A 53 2.62 -15.26 -6.49
N SER A 54 1.91 -15.43 -5.38
CA SER A 54 0.88 -16.46 -5.26
C SER A 54 -0.51 -15.86 -5.45
N THR A 55 -1.42 -16.66 -5.99
CA THR A 55 -2.78 -16.24 -6.32
C THR A 55 -3.80 -17.12 -5.62
N PHE A 56 -4.76 -16.49 -4.96
CA PHE A 56 -5.90 -17.14 -4.31
C PHE A 56 -7.19 -16.59 -4.91
N ILE A 57 -8.03 -17.49 -5.41
CA ILE A 57 -9.31 -17.16 -6.01
C ILE A 57 -10.39 -17.83 -5.15
N ASP A 58 -11.36 -17.04 -4.70
CA ASP A 58 -12.47 -17.46 -3.83
C ASP A 58 -12.02 -18.18 -2.53
N PRO A 59 -10.95 -17.74 -1.83
CA PRO A 59 -10.54 -18.42 -0.61
C PRO A 59 -11.53 -18.16 0.53
N THR A 60 -11.85 -19.22 1.27
CA THR A 60 -12.69 -19.14 2.47
C THR A 60 -11.91 -19.55 3.71
N LEU A 61 -11.77 -18.62 4.66
CA LEU A 61 -11.17 -18.88 5.98
C LEU A 61 -12.21 -18.66 7.07
N VAL A 62 -12.40 -19.67 7.92
CA VAL A 62 -13.34 -19.63 9.05
C VAL A 62 -12.63 -20.00 10.33
N GLU A 63 -12.81 -19.20 11.38
CA GLU A 63 -12.21 -19.40 12.70
C GLU A 63 -10.69 -19.67 12.62
N SER A 64 -10.01 -19.01 11.68
CA SER A 64 -8.61 -19.31 11.37
C SER A 64 -7.67 -18.22 11.89
N THR A 65 -6.45 -18.62 12.19
CA THR A 65 -5.42 -17.72 12.72
C THR A 65 -4.18 -17.77 11.85
N VAL A 66 -3.65 -16.59 11.53
CA VAL A 66 -2.51 -16.40 10.65
C VAL A 66 -1.55 -15.43 11.35
N ILE A 67 -0.33 -15.87 11.60
CA ILE A 67 0.66 -15.18 12.46
C ILE A 67 1.95 -14.98 11.68
N ASP A 68 2.59 -13.82 11.84
CA ASP A 68 3.93 -13.50 11.29
C ASP A 68 4.03 -13.75 9.78
N THR A 69 3.00 -13.34 9.07
CA THR A 69 2.86 -13.64 7.63
C THR A 69 3.57 -12.64 6.76
N THR A 70 4.23 -13.13 5.71
CA THR A 70 4.79 -12.29 4.65
C THR A 70 4.13 -12.59 3.31
N LEU A 71 3.48 -11.58 2.73
CA LEU A 71 2.90 -11.60 1.39
C LEU A 71 3.70 -10.68 0.47
N THR A 72 4.24 -11.20 -0.62
CA THR A 72 4.96 -10.42 -1.64
C THR A 72 4.34 -10.66 -3.01
N GLU A 73 3.93 -9.59 -3.68
CA GLU A 73 3.33 -9.63 -5.04
C GLU A 73 2.18 -10.66 -5.15
N SER A 74 1.45 -10.88 -4.06
CA SER A 74 0.42 -11.90 -3.98
C SER A 74 -0.96 -11.29 -4.21
N THR A 75 -1.84 -12.06 -4.83
CA THR A 75 -3.18 -11.60 -5.23
C THR A 75 -4.26 -12.47 -4.61
N PHE A 76 -5.26 -11.84 -4.02
CA PHE A 76 -6.44 -12.47 -3.45
C PHE A 76 -7.68 -11.88 -4.11
N ILE A 77 -8.51 -12.74 -4.69
CA ILE A 77 -9.73 -12.37 -5.42
C ILE A 77 -10.91 -13.02 -4.70
N ASP A 78 -11.91 -12.23 -4.35
CA ASP A 78 -13.13 -12.66 -3.65
C ASP A 78 -12.87 -13.41 -2.31
N PRO A 79 -11.89 -13.01 -1.46
CA PRO A 79 -11.66 -13.71 -0.21
C PRO A 79 -12.80 -13.48 0.79
N THR A 80 -13.24 -14.56 1.43
CA THR A 80 -14.21 -14.53 2.53
C THR A 80 -13.54 -14.96 3.84
N LEU A 81 -13.42 -14.03 4.79
CA LEU A 81 -12.81 -14.27 6.10
C LEU A 81 -13.87 -14.10 7.19
N VAL A 82 -14.10 -15.15 7.97
CA VAL A 82 -15.08 -15.18 9.06
C VAL A 82 -14.39 -15.55 10.36
N GLU A 83 -14.57 -14.74 11.40
CA GLU A 83 -13.98 -14.94 12.74
C GLU A 83 -12.47 -15.23 12.66
N SER A 84 -11.79 -14.62 11.68
CA SER A 84 -10.39 -14.92 11.39
C SER A 84 -9.48 -13.82 11.91
N THR A 85 -8.32 -14.22 12.42
CA THR A 85 -7.35 -13.32 13.05
C THR A 85 -6.02 -13.36 12.31
N PHE A 86 -5.51 -12.19 11.98
CA PHE A 86 -4.23 -11.97 11.32
C PHE A 86 -3.36 -11.11 12.22
N ILE A 87 -2.15 -11.58 12.55
CA ILE A 87 -1.23 -10.92 13.48
C ILE A 87 0.10 -10.72 12.75
N ASP A 88 0.70 -9.54 12.91
CA ASP A 88 2.03 -9.20 12.38
C ASP A 88 2.17 -9.51 10.88
N THR A 89 1.12 -9.19 10.12
CA THR A 89 1.09 -9.46 8.67
C THR A 89 1.79 -8.36 7.89
N THR A 90 2.83 -8.74 7.15
CA THR A 90 3.54 -7.86 6.21
C THR A 90 3.07 -8.13 4.78
N MET A 91 2.67 -7.08 4.07
CA MET A 91 2.24 -7.15 2.67
C MET A 91 3.03 -6.15 1.82
N VAL A 92 3.67 -6.65 0.77
CA VAL A 92 4.45 -5.86 -0.19
C VAL A 92 3.91 -6.10 -1.59
N GLY A 93 3.49 -5.04 -2.27
CA GLY A 93 2.98 -5.14 -3.65
C GLY A 93 1.79 -6.10 -3.82
N SER A 94 1.03 -6.36 -2.75
CA SER A 94 -0.03 -7.38 -2.76
C SER A 94 -1.40 -6.74 -2.97
N THR A 95 -2.31 -7.48 -3.61
CA THR A 95 -3.62 -6.97 -4.03
C THR A 95 -4.74 -7.85 -3.52
N PHE A 96 -5.77 -7.21 -2.97
CA PHE A 96 -7.00 -7.82 -2.47
C PHE A 96 -8.18 -7.18 -3.18
N VAL A 97 -9.02 -7.99 -3.81
CA VAL A 97 -10.18 -7.54 -4.60
C VAL A 97 -11.43 -8.22 -4.05
N ASP A 98 -12.52 -7.47 -3.89
CA ASP A 98 -13.84 -7.97 -3.50
C ASP A 98 -13.82 -8.75 -2.18
N THR A 99 -13.07 -8.22 -1.20
CA THR A 99 -12.85 -8.88 0.09
C THR A 99 -14.06 -8.75 1.01
N THR A 100 -14.51 -9.87 1.59
CA THR A 100 -15.54 -9.89 2.63
C THR A 100 -14.95 -10.28 3.98
N LEU A 101 -15.06 -9.40 4.97
CA LEU A 101 -14.64 -9.64 6.35
C LEU A 101 -15.84 -9.63 7.30
N VAL A 102 -16.03 -10.72 8.03
CA VAL A 102 -17.05 -10.88 9.08
C VAL A 102 -16.34 -11.19 10.39
N GLU A 103 -16.51 -10.34 11.40
CA GLU A 103 -15.90 -10.51 12.73
C GLU A 103 -14.38 -10.83 12.71
N SER A 104 -13.69 -10.38 11.67
CA SER A 104 -12.29 -10.69 11.43
C SER A 104 -11.39 -9.51 11.82
N THR A 105 -10.19 -9.82 12.31
CA THR A 105 -9.28 -8.83 12.91
C THR A 105 -7.88 -8.91 12.32
N PHE A 106 -7.28 -7.75 12.07
CA PHE A 106 -5.87 -7.59 11.74
C PHE A 106 -5.18 -6.81 12.87
N ILE A 107 -4.09 -7.34 13.40
CA ILE A 107 -3.31 -6.79 14.50
C ILE A 107 -1.90 -6.50 13.96
N ASP A 108 -1.44 -5.26 14.13
CA ASP A 108 -0.13 -4.76 13.69
C ASP A 108 0.25 -5.09 12.22
N PRO A 109 -0.65 -4.85 11.23
CA PRO A 109 -0.30 -5.08 9.83
C PRO A 109 0.67 -4.02 9.30
N THR A 110 1.62 -4.44 8.48
CA THR A 110 2.51 -3.56 7.70
C THR A 110 2.20 -3.69 6.22
N LEU A 111 1.88 -2.57 5.57
CA LEU A 111 1.51 -2.53 4.14
C LEU A 111 2.46 -1.60 3.38
N ALA A 112 3.09 -2.13 2.32
CA ALA A 112 3.87 -1.36 1.36
C ALA A 112 3.36 -1.65 -0.05
N GLU A 113 3.01 -0.61 -0.81
CA GLU A 113 2.54 -0.71 -2.20
C GLU A 113 1.39 -1.72 -2.41
N SER A 114 0.61 -1.98 -1.36
CA SER A 114 -0.46 -2.98 -1.37
C SER A 114 -1.82 -2.31 -1.48
N THR A 115 -2.77 -2.97 -2.15
CA THR A 115 -4.07 -2.40 -2.50
C THR A 115 -5.22 -3.30 -2.04
N PHE A 116 -6.28 -2.64 -1.55
CA PHE A 116 -7.57 -3.26 -1.24
C PHE A 116 -8.63 -2.56 -2.08
N ILE A 117 -9.38 -3.34 -2.85
CA ILE A 117 -10.43 -2.87 -3.76
C ILE A 117 -11.74 -3.52 -3.33
N ASP A 118 -12.79 -2.73 -3.21
CA ASP A 118 -14.15 -3.19 -2.90
C ASP A 118 -14.25 -4.13 -1.70
N THR A 119 -13.79 -3.64 -0.54
CA THR A 119 -13.85 -4.40 0.72
C THR A 119 -15.15 -4.17 1.48
N THR A 120 -15.85 -5.25 1.81
CA THR A 120 -17.05 -5.25 2.66
C THR A 120 -16.70 -5.67 4.08
N LEU A 121 -17.18 -4.91 5.07
CA LEU A 121 -16.92 -5.12 6.49
C LEU A 121 -18.25 -5.30 7.24
N VAL A 122 -18.39 -6.41 7.96
CA VAL A 122 -19.58 -6.72 8.77
C VAL A 122 -19.15 -6.99 10.22
N GLU A 123 -19.70 -6.20 11.14
CA GLU A 123 -19.50 -6.26 12.61
C GLU A 123 -18.03 -6.29 13.07
N LEU A 124 -17.49 -5.09 13.33
CA LEU A 124 -16.09 -4.90 13.74
C LEU A 124 -15.95 -4.56 15.22
N ALA A 125 -14.92 -5.13 15.84
CA ALA A 125 -14.47 -4.73 17.16
C ALA A 125 -13.47 -3.55 17.15
N LEU A 126 -12.49 -3.43 16.23
CA LEU A 126 -11.38 -2.45 16.43
C LEU A 126 -10.73 -1.89 15.14
N LEU A 127 -11.52 -1.30 14.24
CA LEU A 127 -11.01 -0.64 13.02
C LEU A 127 -10.68 0.85 13.25
N ILE A 128 -9.80 1.19 14.19
CA ILE A 128 -9.33 2.59 14.36
C ILE A 128 -7.86 2.76 13.92
N GLN A 129 -7.00 1.74 14.04
CA GLN A 129 -5.57 1.90 13.71
C GLN A 129 -5.26 1.94 12.20
N HIS A 130 -5.92 1.13 11.37
CA HIS A 130 -5.65 1.09 9.93
C HIS A 130 -6.06 2.39 9.21
N TRP A 131 -7.20 2.98 9.57
CA TRP A 131 -7.58 4.32 9.07
C TRP A 131 -6.54 5.38 9.45
N TRP A 132 -5.90 5.23 10.61
CA TRP A 132 -4.86 6.15 11.08
C TRP A 132 -3.55 6.03 10.27
N SER A 133 -3.14 4.82 9.85
CA SER A 133 -1.92 4.64 9.04
C SER A 133 -2.11 5.14 7.60
N GLN A 134 -3.27 4.89 7.00
CA GLN A 134 -3.61 5.45 5.68
C GLN A 134 -3.67 6.99 5.74
N LEU A 135 -4.24 7.55 6.80
CA LEU A 135 -4.25 9.00 7.03
C LEU A 135 -2.84 9.56 7.24
N SER A 136 -1.92 8.84 7.90
CA SER A 136 -0.56 9.30 8.12
C SER A 136 0.27 9.31 6.83
N LEU A 137 0.11 8.32 5.96
CA LEU A 137 0.70 8.28 4.62
C LEU A 137 0.16 9.40 3.73
N ILE A 138 -1.16 9.59 3.71
CA ILE A 138 -1.80 10.70 2.98
C ILE A 138 -1.31 12.05 3.52
N ARG A 139 -1.22 12.23 4.85
CA ARG A 139 -0.65 13.44 5.47
C ARG A 139 0.81 13.66 5.12
N HIS A 140 1.61 12.58 5.04
CA HIS A 140 2.99 12.66 4.60
C HIS A 140 3.09 13.15 3.16
N TRP A 141 2.34 12.57 2.23
CA TRP A 141 2.32 13.03 0.83
C TRP A 141 1.79 14.46 0.67
N LEU A 142 0.75 14.84 1.43
CA LEU A 142 0.24 16.21 1.44
C LEU A 142 1.25 17.20 2.03
N SER A 143 2.10 16.80 2.99
CA SER A 143 3.19 17.65 3.48
C SER A 143 4.34 17.78 2.47
N GLN A 144 4.61 16.75 1.68
CA GLN A 144 5.53 16.86 0.53
C GLN A 144 4.98 17.84 -0.53
N LEU A 145 3.67 17.83 -0.77
CA LEU A 145 3.03 18.79 -1.68
C LEU A 145 3.13 20.24 -1.17
N SER A 146 2.97 20.48 0.14
CA SER A 146 3.10 21.81 0.72
C SER A 146 4.54 22.35 0.62
N LEU A 147 5.55 21.48 0.75
CA LEU A 147 6.95 21.82 0.49
C LEU A 147 7.17 22.22 -0.97
N ILE A 148 6.62 21.48 -1.93
CA ILE A 148 6.71 21.81 -3.37
C ILE A 148 6.04 23.16 -3.66
N GLN A 149 4.85 23.42 -3.11
CA GLN A 149 4.15 24.70 -3.26
C GLN A 149 4.93 25.88 -2.66
N HIS A 150 5.56 25.68 -1.51
CA HIS A 150 6.43 26.67 -0.89
C HIS A 150 7.60 27.04 -1.81
N TRP A 151 8.30 26.05 -2.38
CA TRP A 151 9.40 26.30 -3.32
C TRP A 151 8.95 26.99 -4.61
N TRP A 152 7.75 26.66 -5.12
CA TRP A 152 7.17 27.39 -6.25
C TRP A 152 6.90 28.86 -5.92
N GLY A 153 6.41 29.15 -4.70
CA GLY A 153 6.23 30.51 -4.21
C GLY A 153 7.54 31.30 -4.13
N GLN A 154 8.64 30.66 -3.73
CA GLN A 154 9.96 31.30 -3.74
C GLN A 154 10.45 31.59 -5.16
N LEU A 155 10.20 30.69 -6.11
CA LEU A 155 10.57 30.89 -7.52
C LEU A 155 9.82 32.07 -8.15
N SER A 156 8.54 32.25 -7.84
CA SER A 156 7.76 33.38 -8.37
C SER A 156 8.25 34.74 -7.84
N LEU A 157 8.70 34.80 -6.58
CA LEU A 157 9.34 35.98 -6.01
C LEU A 157 10.66 36.30 -6.74
N ILE A 158 11.49 35.29 -7.01
CA ILE A 158 12.74 35.46 -7.75
C ILE A 158 12.48 35.96 -9.17
N GLN A 159 11.49 35.40 -9.86
CA GLN A 159 11.08 35.84 -11.19
C GLN A 159 10.59 37.30 -11.20
N ASN A 160 9.85 37.70 -10.16
CA ASN A 160 9.42 39.09 -10.00
C ASN A 160 10.61 40.03 -9.80
N TRP A 161 11.58 39.67 -8.95
CA TRP A 161 12.81 40.45 -8.77
C TRP A 161 13.60 40.63 -10.08
N TRP A 162 13.71 39.58 -10.90
CA TRP A 162 14.33 39.65 -12.22
C TRP A 162 13.58 40.57 -13.18
N SER A 163 12.24 40.57 -13.14
CA SER A 163 11.40 41.48 -13.94
C SER A 163 11.59 42.94 -13.52
N GLN A 164 11.64 43.24 -12.23
CA GLN A 164 11.92 44.58 -11.73
C GLN A 164 13.33 45.07 -12.14
N LEU A 165 14.33 44.19 -12.09
CA LEU A 165 15.68 44.52 -12.51
C LEU A 165 15.77 44.83 -14.01
N SER A 166 15.07 44.08 -14.85
CA SER A 166 15.05 44.31 -16.30
C SER A 166 14.41 45.66 -16.66
N LEU A 167 13.34 46.05 -15.96
CA LEU A 167 12.72 47.37 -16.10
C LEU A 167 13.68 48.51 -15.74
N ILE A 168 14.44 48.38 -14.64
CA ILE A 168 15.43 49.38 -14.23
C ILE A 168 16.56 49.50 -15.26
N GLN A 169 17.05 48.37 -15.78
CA GLN A 169 18.09 48.35 -16.82
C GLN A 169 17.60 49.03 -18.10
N HIS A 170 16.36 48.77 -18.51
CA HIS A 170 15.72 49.43 -19.64
C HIS A 170 15.65 50.96 -19.44
N TRP A 171 15.17 51.42 -18.27
CA TRP A 171 15.12 52.86 -17.96
C TRP A 171 16.51 53.52 -17.96
N ARG A 172 17.53 52.87 -17.42
CA ARG A 172 18.91 53.35 -17.47
C ARG A 172 19.41 53.50 -18.91
N SER A 173 19.09 52.55 -19.78
CA SER A 173 19.44 52.61 -21.21
C SER A 173 18.74 53.76 -21.94
N GLN A 174 17.48 54.07 -21.60
CA GLN A 174 16.76 55.21 -22.18
C GLN A 174 17.39 56.55 -21.75
N VAL A 175 17.77 56.68 -20.48
CA VAL A 175 18.43 57.90 -19.96
C VAL A 175 19.80 58.11 -20.60
N SER A 176 20.61 57.06 -20.72
CA SER A 176 21.93 57.17 -21.35
C SER A 176 21.83 57.56 -22.83
N PHE A 177 20.82 57.05 -23.54
CA PHE A 177 20.54 57.44 -24.93
C PHE A 177 20.20 58.93 -25.05
N ILE A 178 19.34 59.45 -24.17
CA ILE A 178 18.97 60.88 -24.15
C ILE A 178 20.18 61.78 -23.82
N GLN A 179 21.03 61.36 -22.87
CA GLN A 179 22.24 62.11 -22.51
C GLN A 179 23.23 62.17 -23.68
N ASN A 180 23.42 61.05 -24.38
CA ASN A 180 24.28 60.99 -25.57
C ASN A 180 23.73 61.88 -26.70
N TRP A 181 22.43 61.83 -26.96
CA TRP A 181 21.78 62.70 -27.93
C TRP A 181 21.95 64.20 -27.58
N ARG A 182 21.81 64.58 -26.30
CA ARG A 182 22.07 65.96 -25.85
C ARG A 182 23.52 66.39 -26.07
N SER A 183 24.50 65.51 -25.83
CA SER A 183 25.92 65.86 -26.05
C SER A 183 26.31 66.05 -27.51
N GLN A 184 25.52 65.56 -28.46
CA GLN A 184 25.74 65.79 -29.89
C GLN A 184 25.16 67.11 -30.39
N LEU A 185 24.31 67.77 -29.59
CA LEU A 185 23.64 69.03 -29.94
C LEU A 185 24.29 70.27 -29.30
N SER A 186 25.23 70.09 -28.37
CA SER A 186 26.05 71.12 -27.73
C SER A 186 27.43 71.21 -28.37
#